data_AF-A0A8W8K8F4-F1
#
_entry.id   AF-A0A8W8K8F4-F1
#
_cell.length_a   1.000
_cell.length_b   1.000
_cell.length_c   1.000
_cell.angle_alpha   90.00
_cell.angle_beta   90.00
_cell.angle_gamma   90.00
#
_symmetry.space_group_name_H-M   'P 1'
#
loop_
_entity.id
_entity.type
_entity.pdbx_description
1 polymer ?
#
loop_
_entity_poly.entity_id
_entity_poly.type
_entity_poly.pdbx_seq_one_letter_code
_entity_poly.pdbx_strand_id
1 'polypeptide(L)'
;MERDIFASPIEPLFNHEFAMETEILQDWLINLAKKNTLFINQAHSKQGLFKQINAVETIMYAAEKLKIALEAKYLAIELFDRFLYNHIQDLRDHVLKLPKKKQMKEWQKIQEGVSNQVLLRIVSCCQIASKLTSHYKAFLFQVVSINRAKRFLRDCGYRYASESLLQSELRVLKTLKFQVTEPTPIVYIETMLEILGCNNTEADVKTYYYVATKLLDLLYLKYHAFYKILSEVTCSSSIQSTEHKKKFQKVKADQLLLGASIIGGAVFMVQHDKADEMIEELSRITRISQNDIIDFTSVLIQLVEEE
;
A
#
# COMPACT_ATOMS: atom_id res chain seq x y z
N MET A 1 1.14 -13.80 35.03
CA MET A 1 1.13 -13.21 33.66
C MET A 1 1.43 -11.75 33.85
N GLU A 2 2.72 -11.40 33.88
CA GLU A 2 3.17 -10.02 34.13
C GLU A 2 2.70 -9.15 32.96
N ARG A 3 1.84 -8.17 33.25
CA ARG A 3 1.48 -7.13 32.29
C ARG A 3 2.70 -6.23 32.17
N ASP A 4 3.40 -6.30 31.05
CA ASP A 4 4.45 -5.34 30.70
C ASP A 4 3.80 -3.95 30.67
N ILE A 5 4.08 -3.15 31.69
CA ILE A 5 3.52 -1.79 31.90
C ILE A 5 3.90 -0.83 30.75
N PHE A 6 4.87 -1.24 29.91
CA PHE A 6 5.39 -0.50 28.76
C PHE A 6 5.24 -1.24 27.43
N ALA A 7 4.50 -2.35 27.38
CA ALA A 7 4.18 -2.96 26.10
C ALA A 7 3.14 -2.11 25.39
N SER A 8 3.57 -1.42 24.33
CA SER A 8 2.63 -0.87 23.37
C SER A 8 1.79 -2.02 22.78
N PRO A 9 0.48 -1.80 22.55
CA PRO A 9 -0.43 -2.81 22.03
C PRO A 9 0.07 -3.45 20.73
N ILE A 10 -0.19 -4.74 20.57
CA ILE A 10 0.26 -5.55 19.41
C ILE A 10 -0.63 -5.30 18.18
N GLU A 11 -1.81 -4.71 18.37
CA GLU A 11 -2.83 -4.41 17.35
C GLU A 11 -3.31 -2.97 17.52
N PRO A 12 -3.82 -2.30 16.45
CA PRO A 12 -4.56 -1.06 16.62
C PRO A 12 -5.64 -1.25 17.69
N LEU A 13 -5.63 -0.35 18.67
CA LEU A 13 -6.54 -0.39 19.80
C LEU A 13 -7.90 0.18 19.39
N PHE A 14 -8.69 -0.62 18.69
CA PHE A 14 -10.07 -0.23 18.38
C PHE A 14 -10.90 -0.11 19.66
N ASN A 15 -11.62 1.00 19.80
CA ASN A 15 -12.61 1.24 20.86
C ASN A 15 -12.05 1.12 22.29
N HIS A 16 -10.78 1.50 22.51
CA HIS A 16 -10.16 1.48 23.83
C HIS A 16 -10.64 2.65 24.71
N GLU A 17 -10.58 2.50 26.04
CA GLU A 17 -10.88 3.58 27.01
C GLU A 17 -10.04 4.86 26.84
N PHE A 18 -8.99 4.80 26.02
CA PHE A 18 -8.10 5.92 25.67
C PHE A 18 -8.08 6.16 24.15
N ALA A 19 -9.14 5.75 23.44
CA ALA A 19 -9.29 6.02 22.01
C ALA A 19 -9.25 7.52 21.73
N MET A 20 -8.92 7.88 20.49
CA MET A 20 -8.98 9.28 20.07
C MET A 20 -10.40 9.82 20.24
N GLU A 21 -10.51 11.05 20.74
CA GLU A 21 -11.78 11.76 20.75
C GLU A 21 -12.37 11.81 19.34
N THR A 22 -13.69 11.63 19.24
CA THR A 22 -14.40 11.52 17.96
C THR A 22 -14.18 12.73 17.05
N GLU A 23 -14.05 13.93 17.63
CA GLU A 23 -13.73 15.16 16.88
C GLU A 23 -12.34 15.08 16.21
N ILE A 24 -11.32 14.61 16.93
CA ILE A 24 -9.96 14.45 16.41
C ILE A 24 -9.93 13.40 15.30
N LEU A 25 -10.67 12.31 15.48
CA LEU A 25 -10.76 11.23 14.50
C LEU A 25 -11.46 11.68 13.21
N GLN A 26 -12.51 12.50 13.33
CA GLN A 26 -13.17 13.13 12.18
C GLN A 26 -12.25 14.10 11.44
N ASP A 27 -11.53 14.97 12.17
CA ASP A 27 -10.54 15.88 11.60
C ASP A 27 -9.41 15.12 10.88
N TRP A 28 -8.97 14.00 11.46
CA TRP A 28 -7.99 13.12 10.85
C TRP A 28 -8.52 12.52 9.54
N LEU A 29 -9.75 12.01 9.51
CA LEU A 29 -10.36 11.49 8.28
C LEU A 29 -10.50 12.58 7.22
N ILE A 30 -10.89 13.81 7.58
CA ILE A 30 -10.94 14.95 6.66
C ILE A 30 -9.57 15.23 6.05
N ASN A 31 -8.51 15.17 6.85
CA ASN A 31 -7.14 15.34 6.37
C ASN A 31 -6.71 14.21 5.43
N LEU A 32 -7.07 12.96 5.75
CA LEU A 32 -6.86 11.81 4.87
C LEU A 32 -7.60 11.94 3.53
N ALA A 33 -8.85 12.40 3.55
CA ALA A 33 -9.66 12.63 2.35
C ALA A 33 -9.09 13.76 1.48
N LYS A 34 -8.58 14.84 2.09
CA LYS A 34 -7.85 15.91 1.38
C LYS A 34 -6.59 15.37 0.71
N LYS A 35 -5.78 14.57 1.41
CA LYS A 35 -4.60 13.91 0.83
C LYS A 35 -4.97 12.97 -0.31
N ASN A 36 -6.00 12.17 -0.14
CA ASN A 36 -6.51 11.26 -1.17
C ASN A 36 -6.92 12.04 -2.44
N THR A 37 -7.62 13.15 -2.28
CA THR A 37 -8.01 14.04 -3.39
C THR A 37 -6.78 14.57 -4.15
N LEU A 38 -5.70 14.91 -3.44
CA LEU A 38 -4.44 15.32 -4.07
C LEU A 38 -3.83 14.17 -4.90
N PHE A 39 -3.81 12.94 -4.40
CA PHE A 39 -3.33 11.79 -5.17
C PHE A 39 -4.18 11.50 -6.39
N ILE A 40 -5.50 11.58 -6.26
CA ILE A 40 -6.43 11.41 -7.39
C ILE A 40 -6.14 12.45 -8.49
N ASN A 41 -5.90 13.70 -8.10
CA ASN A 41 -5.59 14.76 -9.06
C ASN A 41 -4.20 14.63 -9.71
N GLN A 42 -3.27 13.98 -9.02
CA GLN A 42 -1.92 13.67 -9.53
C GLN A 42 -1.85 12.30 -10.23
N ALA A 43 -2.98 11.61 -10.39
CA ALA A 43 -3.02 10.27 -10.93
C ALA A 43 -2.44 10.20 -12.35
N HIS A 44 -1.65 9.15 -12.61
CA HIS A 44 -1.00 8.98 -13.90
C HIS A 44 -1.01 7.52 -14.35
N SER A 45 -0.93 7.31 -15.67
CA SER A 45 -1.06 6.00 -16.33
C SER A 45 -0.05 4.91 -15.93
N LYS A 46 0.90 5.23 -15.05
CA LYS A 46 2.00 4.37 -14.65
C LYS A 46 2.01 4.08 -13.14
N GLN A 47 1.00 4.53 -12.40
CA GLN A 47 0.81 4.15 -11.00
C GLN A 47 0.51 2.66 -10.88
N GLY A 48 1.25 2.00 -9.98
CA GLY A 48 1.17 0.56 -9.76
C GLY A 48 1.75 -0.26 -10.90
N LEU A 49 2.64 0.29 -11.73
CA LEU A 49 3.27 -0.45 -12.82
C LEU A 49 4.18 -1.58 -12.32
N PHE A 50 4.80 -1.39 -11.15
CA PHE A 50 5.74 -2.33 -10.54
C PHE A 50 5.13 -3.12 -9.38
N LYS A 51 3.81 -3.01 -9.19
CA LYS A 51 3.02 -3.89 -8.30
C LYS A 51 2.70 -5.22 -9.00
N GLN A 52 3.72 -5.83 -9.61
CA GLN A 52 3.63 -7.17 -10.17
C GLN A 52 3.71 -8.20 -9.04
N ILE A 53 3.04 -9.35 -9.23
CA ILE A 53 2.92 -10.39 -8.20
C ILE A 53 4.26 -10.79 -7.61
N ASN A 54 5.28 -11.03 -8.44
CA ASN A 54 6.63 -11.40 -8.02
C ASN A 54 7.32 -10.32 -7.17
N ALA A 55 7.16 -9.04 -7.53
CA ALA A 55 7.74 -7.93 -6.78
C ALA A 55 7.03 -7.76 -5.43
N VAL A 56 5.70 -7.79 -5.42
CA VAL A 56 4.88 -7.69 -4.21
C VAL A 56 5.16 -8.85 -3.26
N GLU A 57 5.14 -10.09 -3.76
CA GLU A 57 5.44 -11.30 -2.99
C GLU A 57 6.85 -11.23 -2.38
N THR A 58 7.84 -10.77 -3.15
CA THR A 58 9.21 -10.59 -2.62
C THR A 58 9.27 -9.53 -1.52
N ILE A 59 8.51 -8.43 -1.64
CA ILE A 59 8.43 -7.39 -0.60
C ILE A 59 7.73 -7.93 0.65
N MET A 60 6.62 -8.65 0.50
CA MET A 60 5.90 -9.27 1.61
C MET A 60 6.77 -10.30 2.34
N TYR A 61 7.47 -11.15 1.59
CA TYR A 61 8.45 -12.11 2.13
C TYR A 61 9.58 -11.40 2.88
N ALA A 62 10.14 -10.33 2.30
CA ALA A 62 11.17 -9.53 2.97
C ALA A 62 10.62 -8.89 4.26
N ALA A 63 9.40 -8.35 4.23
CA ALA A 63 8.74 -7.76 5.39
C ALA A 63 8.56 -8.76 6.54
N GLU A 64 8.14 -9.99 6.21
CA GLU A 64 7.98 -11.08 7.18
C GLU A 64 9.34 -11.50 7.78
N LYS A 65 10.36 -11.75 6.94
CA LYS A 65 11.70 -12.14 7.42
C LYS A 65 12.39 -11.04 8.22
N LEU A 66 12.15 -9.79 7.85
CA LEU A 66 12.63 -8.61 8.58
C LEU A 66 11.73 -8.23 9.75
N LYS A 67 10.61 -8.94 9.98
CA LYS A 67 9.67 -8.70 11.09
C LYS A 67 9.30 -7.23 11.23
N ILE A 68 8.99 -6.56 10.12
CA ILE A 68 8.52 -5.16 10.13
C ILE A 68 7.02 -5.12 10.40
N ALA A 69 6.53 -3.95 10.85
CA ALA A 69 5.10 -3.72 11.09
C ALA A 69 4.26 -3.88 9.81
N LEU A 70 2.95 -4.12 9.99
CA LEU A 70 2.03 -4.31 8.87
C LEU A 70 1.93 -3.05 7.99
N GLU A 71 1.88 -1.89 8.62
CA GLU A 71 1.86 -0.58 7.99
C GLU A 71 3.15 -0.34 7.19
N ALA A 72 4.29 -0.78 7.74
CA ALA A 72 5.59 -0.72 7.07
C ALA A 72 5.63 -1.60 5.81
N LYS A 73 4.96 -2.76 5.83
CA LYS A 73 4.87 -3.67 4.68
C LYS A 73 4.17 -2.98 3.50
N TYR A 74 2.98 -2.42 3.71
CA TYR A 74 2.25 -1.74 2.64
C TYR A 74 2.96 -0.48 2.16
N LEU A 75 3.57 0.27 3.09
CA LEU A 75 4.35 1.44 2.72
C LEU A 75 5.58 1.05 1.87
N ALA A 76 6.25 -0.06 2.17
CA ALA A 76 7.36 -0.54 1.35
C ALA A 76 6.92 -0.88 -0.08
N ILE A 77 5.71 -1.42 -0.28
CA ILE A 77 5.14 -1.69 -1.62
C ILE A 77 4.93 -0.37 -2.38
N GLU A 78 4.29 0.62 -1.76
CA GLU A 78 4.04 1.92 -2.39
C GLU A 78 5.34 2.69 -2.70
N LEU A 79 6.32 2.65 -1.78
CA LEU A 79 7.63 3.26 -2.00
C LEU A 79 8.37 2.59 -3.16
N PHE A 80 8.34 1.26 -3.25
CA PHE A 80 9.03 0.53 -4.30
C PHE A 80 8.45 0.85 -5.67
N ASP A 81 7.12 0.88 -5.82
CA ASP A 81 6.46 1.19 -7.09
C ASP A 81 6.82 2.59 -7.60
N ARG A 82 6.66 3.61 -6.73
CA ARG A 82 6.99 5.00 -7.05
C ARG A 82 8.47 5.19 -7.34
N PHE A 83 9.33 4.56 -6.52
CA PHE A 83 10.78 4.66 -6.69
C PHE A 83 11.21 4.08 -8.03
N LEU A 84 10.80 2.85 -8.32
CA LEU A 84 11.29 2.14 -9.49
C LEU A 84 10.80 2.82 -10.78
N TYR A 85 9.58 3.35 -10.76
CA TYR A 85 9.08 4.18 -11.86
C TYR A 85 9.93 5.42 -12.10
N ASN A 86 10.10 6.28 -11.08
CA ASN A 86 10.88 7.51 -11.22
C ASN A 86 12.34 7.21 -11.59
N HIS A 87 12.93 6.17 -11.00
CA HIS A 87 14.30 5.78 -11.30
C HIS A 87 14.48 5.34 -12.76
N ILE A 88 13.55 4.54 -13.29
CA ILE A 88 13.58 4.09 -14.68
C ILE A 88 13.31 5.26 -15.64
N GLN A 89 12.45 6.21 -15.27
CA GLN A 89 12.26 7.43 -16.05
C GLN A 89 13.53 8.27 -16.14
N ASP A 90 14.20 8.54 -15.01
CA ASP A 90 15.46 9.29 -14.99
C ASP A 90 16.54 8.62 -15.86
N LEU A 91 16.64 7.29 -15.78
CA LEU A 91 17.58 6.51 -16.58
C LEU A 91 17.23 6.54 -18.08
N ARG A 92 15.94 6.46 -18.42
CA ARG A 92 15.48 6.55 -19.81
C ARG A 92 15.78 7.92 -20.39
N ASP A 93 15.52 8.99 -19.63
CA ASP A 93 15.81 10.36 -20.06
C ASP A 93 17.30 10.59 -20.28
N HIS A 94 18.15 9.95 -19.47
CA HIS A 94 19.59 9.94 -19.71
C HIS A 94 19.95 9.23 -21.03
N VAL A 95 19.39 8.04 -21.29
CA VAL A 95 19.66 7.29 -22.52
C VAL A 95 19.19 8.04 -23.77
N LEU A 96 18.04 8.71 -23.72
CA LEU A 96 17.52 9.47 -24.84
C LEU A 96 18.43 10.63 -25.27
N LYS A 97 19.28 11.14 -24.37
CA LYS A 97 20.29 12.18 -24.67
C LYS A 97 21.53 11.63 -25.39
N LEU A 98 21.70 10.31 -25.47
CA LEU A 98 22.83 9.68 -26.15
C LEU A 98 22.58 9.56 -27.66
N PRO A 99 23.65 9.46 -28.50
CA PRO A 99 23.50 9.20 -29.93
C PRO A 99 22.72 7.90 -30.18
N LYS A 100 21.77 7.89 -31.13
CA LYS A 100 20.88 6.74 -31.44
C LYS A 100 21.60 5.40 -31.52
N LYS A 101 22.80 5.36 -32.12
CA LYS A 101 23.63 4.15 -32.27
C LYS A 101 24.08 3.52 -30.94
N LYS A 102 24.12 4.29 -29.85
CA LYS A 102 24.53 3.85 -28.50
C LYS A 102 23.34 3.57 -27.57
N GLN A 103 22.15 4.09 -27.88
CA GLN A 103 21.00 4.03 -26.99
C GLN A 103 20.60 2.61 -26.61
N MET A 104 20.47 1.71 -27.61
CA MET A 104 20.04 0.33 -27.37
C MET A 104 21.03 -0.43 -26.47
N LYS A 105 22.34 -0.30 -26.76
CA LYS A 105 23.40 -0.96 -25.99
C LYS A 105 23.45 -0.45 -24.54
N GLU A 106 23.33 0.87 -24.35
CA GLU A 106 23.32 1.46 -23.02
C GLU A 106 22.05 1.07 -22.24
N TRP A 107 20.90 1.04 -22.92
CA TRP A 107 19.64 0.62 -22.30
C TRP A 107 19.70 -0.83 -21.79
N GLN A 108 20.23 -1.76 -22.60
CA GLN A 108 20.41 -3.16 -22.17
C GLN A 108 21.28 -3.27 -20.92
N LYS A 109 22.42 -2.56 -20.89
CA LYS A 109 23.31 -2.52 -19.72
C LYS A 109 22.61 -1.96 -18.48
N ILE A 110 21.81 -0.89 -18.64
CA ILE A 110 21.02 -0.32 -17.55
C ILE A 110 19.98 -1.31 -17.05
N GLN A 111 19.26 -1.99 -17.95
CA GLN A 111 18.24 -2.98 -17.58
C GLN A 111 18.84 -4.11 -16.76
N GLU A 112 19.99 -4.66 -17.17
CA GLU A 112 20.72 -5.67 -16.39
C GLU A 112 21.15 -5.13 -15.02
N GLY A 113 21.70 -3.92 -14.98
CA GLY A 113 22.13 -3.28 -13.73
C GLY A 113 21.00 -3.03 -12.74
N VAL A 114 19.84 -2.57 -13.22
CA VAL A 114 18.64 -2.36 -12.40
C VAL A 114 18.11 -3.70 -11.90
N SER A 115 17.99 -4.69 -12.78
CA SER A 115 17.48 -6.03 -12.44
C SER A 115 18.32 -6.69 -11.34
N ASN A 116 19.65 -6.61 -11.43
CA ASN A 116 20.58 -7.15 -10.43
C ASN A 116 20.51 -6.46 -9.07
N GLN A 117 19.86 -5.30 -8.97
CA GLN A 117 19.76 -4.50 -7.75
C GLN A 117 18.34 -4.45 -7.19
N VAL A 118 17.35 -5.09 -7.81
CA VAL A 118 15.94 -5.03 -7.38
C VAL A 118 15.78 -5.42 -5.92
N LEU A 119 16.38 -6.53 -5.48
CA LEU A 119 16.28 -6.97 -4.09
C LEU A 119 16.90 -5.95 -3.11
N LEU A 120 18.03 -5.33 -3.47
CA LEU A 120 18.61 -4.26 -2.67
C LEU A 120 17.65 -3.07 -2.54
N ARG A 121 16.92 -2.72 -3.61
CA ARG A 121 15.92 -1.64 -3.58
C ARG A 121 14.69 -2.00 -2.75
N ILE A 122 14.21 -3.24 -2.84
CA ILE A 122 13.14 -3.77 -1.99
C ILE A 122 13.52 -3.64 -0.50
N VAL A 123 14.72 -4.11 -0.13
CA VAL A 123 15.20 -4.04 1.25
C VAL A 123 15.34 -2.58 1.70
N SER A 124 15.84 -1.68 0.85
CA SER A 124 15.90 -0.25 1.17
C SER A 124 14.51 0.38 1.37
N CYS A 125 13.49 0.00 0.58
CA CYS A 125 12.12 0.45 0.82
C CYS A 125 11.59 -0.05 2.17
N CYS A 126 11.87 -1.30 2.54
CA CYS A 126 11.53 -1.85 3.86
C CYS A 126 12.23 -1.10 5.00
N GLN A 127 13.52 -0.78 4.83
CA GLN A 127 14.27 0.01 5.80
C GLN A 127 13.66 1.40 6.01
N ILE A 128 13.34 2.11 4.93
CA ILE A 128 12.71 3.43 5.00
C ILE A 128 11.34 3.32 5.66
N ALA A 129 10.48 2.41 5.19
CA ALA A 129 9.13 2.25 5.72
C ALA A 129 9.13 1.91 7.22
N SER A 130 10.02 1.00 7.66
CA SER A 130 10.14 0.62 9.07
C SER A 130 10.59 1.76 9.99
N LYS A 131 11.35 2.74 9.46
CA LYS A 131 11.78 3.93 10.22
C LYS A 131 10.66 4.98 10.34
N LEU A 132 9.76 5.03 9.36
CA LEU A 132 8.65 6.00 9.32
C LEU A 132 7.45 5.55 10.17
N THR A 133 7.27 4.25 10.32
CA THR A 133 6.13 3.63 11.00
C THR A 133 6.47 3.16 12.42
N SER A 134 7.72 3.30 12.88
CA SER A 134 8.10 2.92 14.22
C SER A 134 7.54 3.89 15.27
N HIS A 135 6.55 3.44 16.04
CA HIS A 135 6.14 4.11 17.27
C HIS A 135 7.20 3.89 18.39
N TYR A 136 7.30 4.82 19.34
CA TYR A 136 8.41 4.96 20.30
C TYR A 136 8.87 3.66 20.99
N LYS A 137 10.20 3.48 21.10
CA LYS A 137 11.04 2.58 21.94
C LYS A 137 10.68 1.09 22.10
N ALA A 138 9.43 0.67 22.31
CA ALA A 138 9.09 -0.74 22.51
C ALA A 138 9.25 -1.58 21.21
N PHE A 139 9.05 -0.96 20.05
CA PHE A 139 9.14 -1.61 18.74
C PHE A 139 10.45 -1.35 17.97
N LEU A 140 11.55 -1.01 18.65
CA LEU A 140 12.87 -0.87 17.99
C LEU A 140 13.28 -2.15 17.23
N PHE A 141 12.75 -3.31 17.60
CA PHE A 141 12.95 -4.57 16.88
C PHE A 141 12.26 -4.62 15.50
N GLN A 142 11.29 -3.76 15.22
CA GLN A 142 10.64 -3.69 13.91
C GLN A 142 11.39 -2.75 12.96
N VAL A 143 12.23 -1.84 13.47
CA VAL A 143 13.10 -1.00 12.63
C VAL A 143 14.21 -1.85 12.01
N VAL A 144 14.35 -1.79 10.69
CA VAL A 144 15.37 -2.55 9.97
C VAL A 144 16.70 -1.79 10.00
N SER A 145 17.59 -2.20 10.90
CA SER A 145 18.97 -1.71 10.92
C SER A 145 19.78 -2.22 9.72
N ILE A 146 20.86 -1.52 9.38
CA ILE A 146 21.79 -1.89 8.29
C ILE A 146 22.30 -3.33 8.46
N ASN A 147 22.58 -3.75 9.71
CA ASN A 147 23.07 -5.10 9.99
C ASN A 147 22.01 -6.18 9.71
N ARG A 148 20.73 -5.89 10.00
CA ARG A 148 19.61 -6.81 9.70
C ARG A 148 19.37 -6.91 8.20
N ALA A 149 19.34 -5.77 7.50
CA ALA A 149 19.23 -5.73 6.04
C ALA A 149 20.40 -6.46 5.36
N LYS A 150 21.64 -6.23 5.81
CA LYS A 150 22.84 -6.89 5.28
C LYS A 150 22.82 -8.40 5.54
N ARG A 151 22.34 -8.84 6.70
CA ARG A 151 22.16 -10.27 7.02
C ARG A 151 21.15 -10.91 6.08
N PHE A 152 19.96 -10.32 5.95
CA PHE A 152 18.92 -10.80 5.06
C PHE A 152 19.42 -10.91 3.60
N LEU A 153 20.07 -9.87 3.08
CA LEU A 153 20.63 -9.87 1.73
C LEU A 153 21.69 -10.97 1.55
N ARG A 154 22.54 -11.20 2.56
CA ARG A 154 23.53 -12.28 2.55
C ARG A 154 22.88 -13.66 2.52
N ASP A 155 21.80 -13.84 3.26
CA ASP A 155 21.05 -15.10 3.30
C ASP A 155 20.35 -15.37 1.94
N CYS A 156 20.02 -14.30 1.19
CA CYS A 156 19.58 -14.37 -0.21
C CYS A 156 20.73 -14.48 -1.25
N GLY A 157 21.99 -14.62 -0.81
CA GLY A 157 23.16 -14.76 -1.69
C GLY A 157 23.85 -13.46 -2.11
N TYR A 158 23.41 -12.30 -1.62
CA TYR A 158 23.96 -10.99 -1.97
C TYR A 158 24.92 -10.45 -0.91
N ARG A 159 26.11 -10.00 -1.32
CA ARG A 159 27.11 -9.44 -0.41
C ARG A 159 27.30 -7.95 -0.68
N TYR A 160 26.73 -7.12 0.20
CA TYR A 160 26.86 -5.66 0.13
C TYR A 160 27.64 -5.10 1.33
N ALA A 161 28.42 -4.04 1.08
CA ALA A 161 29.01 -3.24 2.15
C ALA A 161 27.94 -2.36 2.81
N SER A 162 28.14 -1.98 4.07
CA SER A 162 27.20 -1.13 4.81
C SER A 162 26.97 0.22 4.11
N GLU A 163 28.03 0.79 3.53
CA GLU A 163 27.97 2.00 2.72
C GLU A 163 27.04 1.82 1.50
N SER A 164 27.07 0.67 0.84
CA SER A 164 26.20 0.40 -0.31
C SER A 164 24.71 0.37 0.07
N LEU A 165 24.38 -0.12 1.27
CA LEU A 165 23.01 -0.08 1.78
C LEU A 165 22.57 1.36 2.07
N LEU A 166 23.42 2.15 2.74
CA LEU A 166 23.13 3.57 3.02
C LEU A 166 22.92 4.37 1.73
N GLN A 167 23.80 4.19 0.74
CA GLN A 167 23.66 4.84 -0.57
C GLN A 167 22.40 4.38 -1.32
N SER A 168 21.98 3.12 -1.12
CA SER A 168 20.74 2.61 -1.67
C SER A 168 19.52 3.29 -1.06
N GLU A 169 19.46 3.39 0.28
CA GLU A 169 18.38 4.10 0.98
C GLU A 169 18.33 5.57 0.55
N LEU A 170 19.48 6.25 0.52
CA LEU A 170 19.55 7.65 0.11
C LEU A 170 19.11 7.84 -1.34
N ARG A 171 19.41 6.89 -2.23
CA ARG A 171 18.93 6.92 -3.61
C ARG A 171 17.42 6.86 -3.68
N VAL A 172 16.79 5.94 -2.95
CA VAL A 172 15.32 5.84 -2.89
C VAL A 172 14.71 7.16 -2.42
N LEU A 173 15.23 7.72 -1.32
CA LEU A 173 14.75 9.00 -0.77
C LEU A 173 14.91 10.15 -1.76
N LYS A 174 16.07 10.29 -2.41
CA LYS A 174 16.34 11.37 -3.38
C LYS A 174 15.46 11.24 -4.63
N THR A 175 15.32 10.04 -5.18
CA THR A 175 14.46 9.78 -6.34
C THR A 175 13.00 10.08 -6.03
N LEU A 176 12.55 9.84 -4.80
CA LEU A 176 11.21 10.19 -4.33
C LEU A 176 11.10 11.63 -3.82
N LYS A 177 12.16 12.45 -3.94
CA LYS A 177 12.21 13.84 -3.43
C LYS A 177 11.77 13.93 -1.96
N PHE A 178 12.10 12.91 -1.17
CA PHE A 178 11.73 12.76 0.25
C PHE A 178 10.20 12.72 0.53
N GLN A 179 9.36 12.53 -0.49
CA GLN A 179 7.90 12.36 -0.34
C GLN A 179 7.54 10.92 -0.01
N VAL A 180 7.81 10.50 1.23
CA VAL A 180 7.72 9.10 1.70
C VAL A 180 6.68 8.86 2.80
N THR A 181 5.94 9.88 3.20
CA THR A 181 4.95 9.85 4.29
C THR A 181 3.51 9.83 3.79
N GLU A 182 3.33 9.36 2.54
CA GLU A 182 2.01 9.27 1.93
C GLU A 182 1.19 8.14 2.57
N PRO A 183 -0.08 8.39 2.95
CA PRO A 183 -0.94 7.36 3.54
C PRO A 183 -1.13 6.18 2.60
N THR A 184 -1.06 4.98 3.15
CA THR A 184 -1.34 3.71 2.46
C THR A 184 -2.78 3.26 2.73
N PRO A 185 -3.35 2.32 1.97
CA PRO A 185 -4.72 1.82 2.18
C PRO A 185 -5.03 1.41 3.63
N ILE A 186 -4.06 0.80 4.32
CA ILE A 186 -4.27 0.34 5.70
C ILE A 186 -4.58 1.49 6.67
N VAL A 187 -4.00 2.68 6.46
CA VAL A 187 -4.27 3.86 7.30
C VAL A 187 -5.72 4.31 7.15
N TYR A 188 -6.25 4.26 5.93
CA TYR A 188 -7.67 4.54 5.67
C TYR A 188 -8.57 3.49 6.33
N ILE A 189 -8.21 2.20 6.19
CA ILE A 189 -8.97 1.08 6.79
C ILE A 189 -9.04 1.23 8.31
N GLU A 190 -7.89 1.42 8.98
CA GLU A 190 -7.82 1.59 10.43
C GLU A 190 -8.62 2.80 10.91
N THR A 191 -8.49 3.93 10.21
CA THR A 191 -9.26 5.14 10.56
C THR A 191 -10.77 4.93 10.42
N MET A 192 -11.20 4.30 9.33
CA MET A 192 -12.64 4.05 9.10
C MET A 192 -13.20 3.01 10.07
N LEU A 193 -12.46 1.95 10.39
CA LEU A 193 -12.87 0.95 11.38
C LEU A 193 -12.96 1.54 12.79
N GLU A 194 -12.07 2.45 13.17
CA GLU A 194 -12.17 3.18 14.44
C GLU A 194 -13.46 4.02 14.51
N ILE A 195 -13.79 4.73 13.41
CA ILE A 195 -15.03 5.52 13.34
C ILE A 195 -16.26 4.62 13.41
N LEU A 196 -16.26 3.50 12.67
CA LEU A 196 -17.34 2.52 12.70
C LEU A 196 -17.51 1.94 14.11
N GLY A 197 -16.41 1.61 14.79
CA GLY A 197 -16.45 1.11 16.15
C GLY A 197 -16.99 2.12 17.16
N CYS A 198 -16.69 3.41 16.97
CA CYS A 198 -17.27 4.50 17.75
C CYS A 198 -18.78 4.65 17.51
N ASN A 199 -19.23 4.52 16.26
CA ASN A 199 -20.64 4.68 15.90
C ASN A 199 -21.49 3.46 16.25
N ASN A 200 -20.91 2.26 16.17
CA ASN A 200 -21.57 0.99 16.42
C ASN A 200 -20.69 0.11 17.33
N THR A 201 -21.00 0.13 18.62
CA THR A 201 -20.25 -0.63 19.64
C THR A 201 -20.44 -2.15 19.53
N GLU A 202 -21.45 -2.62 18.79
CA GLU A 202 -21.69 -4.04 18.52
C GLU A 202 -20.90 -4.56 17.32
N ALA A 203 -20.27 -3.67 16.53
CA ALA A 203 -19.49 -4.06 15.36
C ALA A 203 -18.22 -4.81 15.76
N ASP A 204 -17.97 -5.96 15.13
CA ASP A 204 -16.75 -6.75 15.34
C ASP A 204 -15.56 -6.20 14.52
N VAL A 205 -15.21 -4.95 14.81
CA VAL A 205 -14.17 -4.19 14.09
C VAL A 205 -12.81 -4.88 14.11
N LYS A 206 -12.52 -5.69 15.13
CA LYS A 206 -11.27 -6.46 15.23
C LYS A 206 -11.24 -7.61 14.23
N THR A 207 -12.33 -8.38 14.13
CA THR A 207 -12.43 -9.43 13.12
C THR A 207 -12.49 -8.84 11.71
N TYR A 208 -13.20 -7.73 11.52
CA TYR A 208 -13.21 -7.01 10.24
C TYR A 208 -11.81 -6.53 9.85
N TYR A 209 -11.04 -5.97 10.79
CA TYR A 209 -9.66 -5.59 10.56
C TYR A 209 -8.83 -6.80 10.13
N TYR A 210 -8.89 -7.91 10.87
CA TYR A 210 -8.14 -9.12 10.53
C TYR A 210 -8.41 -9.58 9.09
N VAL A 211 -9.68 -9.70 8.70
CA VAL A 211 -10.06 -10.12 7.34
C VAL A 211 -9.67 -9.06 6.30
N ALA A 212 -9.86 -7.77 6.60
CA ALA A 212 -9.45 -6.66 5.74
C ALA A 212 -7.95 -6.69 5.43
N THR A 213 -7.09 -7.05 6.39
CA THR A 213 -5.66 -7.19 6.12
C THR A 213 -5.34 -8.32 5.15
N LYS A 214 -6.09 -9.43 5.19
CA LYS A 214 -5.92 -10.55 4.25
C LYS A 214 -6.43 -10.22 2.86
N LEU A 215 -7.57 -9.54 2.78
CA LEU A 215 -8.09 -9.01 1.52
C LEU A 215 -7.14 -7.99 0.88
N LEU A 216 -6.54 -7.11 1.68
CA LEU A 216 -5.56 -6.15 1.19
C LEU A 216 -4.27 -6.85 0.70
N ASP A 217 -3.82 -7.90 1.38
CA ASP A 217 -2.69 -8.73 0.92
C ASP A 217 -3.00 -9.39 -0.45
N LEU A 218 -4.16 -10.03 -0.57
CA LEU A 218 -4.62 -10.62 -1.84
C LEU A 218 -4.69 -9.58 -2.95
N LEU A 219 -5.26 -8.40 -2.66
CA LEU A 219 -5.37 -7.31 -3.61
C LEU A 219 -4.01 -6.88 -4.13
N TYR A 220 -3.02 -6.70 -3.25
CA TYR A 220 -1.67 -6.36 -3.69
C TYR A 220 -1.04 -7.46 -4.54
N LEU A 221 -1.23 -8.73 -4.21
CA LEU A 221 -0.74 -9.86 -5.01
C LEU A 221 -1.41 -9.95 -6.38
N LYS A 222 -2.70 -9.62 -6.46
CA LYS A 222 -3.53 -9.66 -7.67
C LYS A 222 -3.79 -8.26 -8.26
N TYR A 223 -2.96 -7.27 -7.95
CA TYR A 223 -3.22 -5.86 -8.22
C TYR A 223 -3.63 -5.57 -9.67
N HIS A 224 -2.91 -6.18 -10.64
CA HIS A 224 -3.22 -6.00 -12.05
C HIS A 224 -4.49 -6.74 -12.50
N ALA A 225 -4.78 -7.91 -11.93
CA ALA A 225 -6.00 -8.66 -12.24
C ALA A 225 -7.22 -7.93 -11.68
N PHE A 226 -7.16 -7.48 -10.42
CA PHE A 226 -8.19 -6.67 -9.77
C PHE A 226 -8.60 -5.46 -10.62
N TYR A 227 -7.64 -4.60 -10.97
CA TYR A 227 -7.95 -3.40 -11.75
C TYR A 227 -8.27 -3.69 -13.22
N LYS A 228 -7.94 -4.88 -13.74
CA LYS A 228 -8.40 -5.32 -15.06
C LYS A 228 -9.89 -5.65 -15.01
N ILE A 229 -10.31 -6.51 -14.09
CA ILE A 229 -11.72 -6.90 -13.90
C ILE A 229 -12.57 -5.65 -13.60
N LEU A 230 -12.11 -4.80 -12.68
CA LEU A 230 -12.82 -3.55 -12.35
C LEU A 230 -12.97 -2.63 -13.57
N SER A 231 -11.96 -2.55 -14.43
CA SER A 231 -12.06 -1.76 -15.67
C SER A 231 -13.04 -2.34 -16.68
N GLU A 232 -13.27 -3.66 -16.65
CA GLU A 232 -14.21 -4.36 -17.53
C GLU A 232 -15.64 -4.19 -17.01
N VAL A 233 -15.86 -4.32 -15.69
CA VAL A 233 -17.18 -4.12 -15.05
C VAL A 233 -17.66 -2.67 -15.18
N THR A 234 -16.77 -1.70 -15.03
CA THR A 234 -17.12 -0.27 -15.08
C THR A 234 -17.21 0.30 -16.50
N CYS A 235 -16.77 -0.44 -17.54
CA CYS A 235 -16.73 0.05 -18.91
C CYS A 235 -17.81 -0.63 -19.77
N SER A 236 -18.97 0.02 -19.88
CA SER A 236 -20.13 -0.47 -20.64
C SER A 236 -19.99 -0.40 -22.17
N SER A 237 -18.84 0.03 -22.72
CA SER A 237 -18.63 0.16 -24.17
C SER A 237 -17.27 -0.36 -24.64
N SER A 238 -17.26 -1.02 -25.80
CA SER A 238 -16.12 -1.70 -26.42
C SER A 238 -14.99 -0.78 -26.90
N ILE A 239 -15.12 0.53 -26.72
CA ILE A 239 -14.13 1.52 -27.16
C ILE A 239 -13.56 2.23 -25.93
N GLN A 240 -12.41 1.76 -25.45
CA GLN A 240 -11.65 2.43 -24.40
C GLN A 240 -11.12 3.78 -24.91
N SER A 241 -11.92 4.84 -24.79
CA SER A 241 -11.49 6.19 -25.12
C SER A 241 -10.31 6.62 -24.22
N THR A 242 -9.48 7.53 -24.72
CA THR A 242 -8.37 8.12 -23.95
C THR A 242 -8.87 8.82 -22.67
N GLU A 243 -10.11 9.33 -22.69
CA GLU A 243 -10.77 9.92 -21.53
C GLU A 243 -11.11 8.88 -20.46
N HIS A 244 -11.65 7.72 -20.87
CA HIS A 244 -11.95 6.62 -19.94
C HIS A 244 -10.69 6.13 -19.23
N LYS A 245 -9.59 5.96 -19.97
CA LYS A 245 -8.29 5.58 -19.39
C LYS A 245 -7.81 6.58 -18.33
N LYS A 246 -8.03 7.88 -18.55
CA LYS A 246 -7.70 8.94 -17.58
C LYS A 246 -8.60 8.91 -16.34
N LYS A 247 -9.92 8.76 -16.54
CA LYS A 247 -10.89 8.61 -15.42
C LYS A 247 -10.56 7.37 -14.59
N PHE A 248 -10.22 6.25 -15.24
CA PHE A 248 -9.87 5.03 -14.54
C PHE A 248 -8.55 5.13 -13.75
N GLN A 249 -7.59 5.98 -14.18
CA GLN A 249 -6.41 6.25 -13.32
C GLN A 249 -6.79 6.95 -12.02
N LYS A 250 -7.79 7.84 -12.04
CA LYS A 250 -8.30 8.49 -10.83
C LYS A 250 -8.91 7.46 -9.88
N VAL A 251 -9.70 6.53 -10.42
CA VAL A 251 -10.27 5.39 -9.67
C VAL A 251 -9.18 4.54 -9.02
N LYS A 252 -8.11 4.22 -9.74
CA LYS A 252 -6.95 3.50 -9.18
C LYS A 252 -6.22 4.25 -8.06
N ALA A 253 -6.19 5.58 -8.13
CA ALA A 253 -5.51 6.42 -7.15
C ALA A 253 -6.37 6.68 -5.90
N ASP A 254 -7.65 6.33 -5.92
CA ASP A 254 -8.56 6.55 -4.79
C ASP A 254 -8.35 5.47 -3.71
N GLN A 255 -7.47 5.77 -2.75
CA GLN A 255 -7.15 4.89 -1.64
C GLN A 255 -8.26 4.85 -0.58
N LEU A 256 -9.08 5.90 -0.49
CA LEU A 256 -10.21 5.95 0.42
C LEU A 256 -11.32 5.01 -0.04
N LEU A 257 -11.68 5.05 -1.33
CA LEU A 257 -12.61 4.09 -1.94
C LEU A 257 -12.10 2.65 -1.81
N LEU A 258 -10.80 2.43 -2.06
CA LEU A 258 -10.18 1.13 -1.89
C LEU A 258 -10.32 0.62 -0.45
N GLY A 259 -10.00 1.46 0.55
CA GLY A 259 -10.12 1.11 1.96
C GLY A 259 -11.56 0.78 2.36
N ALA A 260 -12.53 1.59 1.92
CA ALA A 260 -13.94 1.38 2.24
C ALA A 260 -14.45 0.05 1.65
N SER A 261 -14.03 -0.26 0.42
CA SER A 261 -14.42 -1.49 -0.26
C SER A 261 -13.78 -2.75 0.34
N ILE A 262 -12.54 -2.63 0.85
CA ILE A 262 -11.91 -3.73 1.59
C ILE A 262 -12.64 -4.00 2.91
N ILE A 263 -13.08 -2.95 3.61
CA ILE A 263 -13.93 -3.12 4.80
C ILE A 263 -15.27 -3.76 4.41
N GLY A 264 -15.92 -3.28 3.35
CA GLY A 264 -17.16 -3.87 2.83
C GLY A 264 -17.02 -5.38 2.55
N GLY A 265 -15.94 -5.77 1.87
CA GLY A 265 -15.62 -7.19 1.62
C GLY A 265 -15.33 -7.98 2.90
N ALA A 266 -14.63 -7.38 3.86
CA ALA A 266 -14.34 -8.02 5.14
C ALA A 266 -15.62 -8.26 5.95
N VAL A 267 -16.52 -7.27 6.02
CA VAL A 267 -17.83 -7.42 6.65
C VAL A 267 -18.65 -8.49 5.93
N PHE A 268 -18.71 -8.46 4.60
CA PHE A 268 -19.44 -9.46 3.82
C PHE A 268 -18.99 -10.90 4.12
N MET A 269 -17.68 -11.13 4.25
CA MET A 269 -17.13 -12.44 4.56
C MET A 269 -17.38 -12.89 6.01
N VAL A 270 -17.52 -11.96 6.95
CA VAL A 270 -17.71 -12.25 8.38
C VAL A 270 -19.19 -12.32 8.76
N GLN A 271 -19.98 -11.34 8.31
CA GLN A 271 -21.41 -11.13 8.59
C GLN A 271 -22.10 -10.60 7.32
N HIS A 272 -22.41 -11.52 6.40
CA HIS A 272 -23.08 -11.20 5.14
C HIS A 272 -24.38 -10.41 5.33
N ASP A 273 -25.14 -10.70 6.39
CA ASP A 273 -26.42 -10.05 6.71
C ASP A 273 -26.28 -8.56 7.08
N LYS A 274 -25.11 -8.14 7.56
CA LYS A 274 -24.83 -6.74 7.94
C LYS A 274 -24.04 -5.97 6.89
N ALA A 275 -23.65 -6.60 5.78
CA ALA A 275 -22.79 -5.99 4.77
C ALA A 275 -23.40 -4.72 4.18
N ASP A 276 -24.69 -4.76 3.81
CA ASP A 276 -25.39 -3.62 3.21
C ASP A 276 -25.49 -2.42 4.17
N GLU A 277 -25.81 -2.68 5.44
CA GLU A 277 -25.88 -1.65 6.48
C GLU A 277 -24.50 -1.00 6.71
N MET A 278 -23.45 -1.81 6.78
CA MET A 278 -22.08 -1.30 6.98
C MET A 278 -21.56 -0.54 5.75
N ILE A 279 -21.91 -0.96 4.53
CA ILE A 279 -21.59 -0.21 3.31
C ILE A 279 -22.34 1.12 3.28
N GLU A 280 -23.61 1.16 3.69
CA GLU A 280 -24.34 2.42 3.84
C GLU A 280 -23.63 3.34 4.84
N GLU A 281 -23.20 2.82 5.98
CA GLU A 281 -22.50 3.61 6.98
C GLU A 281 -21.15 4.14 6.47
N LEU A 282 -20.35 3.30 5.81
CA LEU A 282 -19.11 3.70 5.14
C LEU A 282 -19.35 4.80 4.09
N SER A 283 -20.45 4.70 3.32
CA SER A 283 -20.86 5.73 2.36
C SER A 283 -21.17 7.05 3.06
N ARG A 284 -21.86 7.01 4.21
CA ARG A 284 -22.13 8.22 5.03
C ARG A 284 -20.86 8.85 5.58
N ILE A 285 -19.94 8.04 6.10
CA ILE A 285 -18.65 8.48 6.68
C ILE A 285 -17.75 9.10 5.61
N THR A 286 -17.59 8.42 4.49
CA THR A 286 -16.62 8.80 3.44
C THR A 286 -17.17 9.75 2.38
N ARG A 287 -18.51 9.87 2.29
CA ARG A 287 -19.24 10.55 1.20
C ARG A 287 -19.02 9.95 -0.19
N ILE A 288 -18.56 8.70 -0.25
CA ILE A 288 -18.44 7.90 -1.47
C ILE A 288 -19.79 7.24 -1.76
N SER A 289 -20.14 7.08 -3.03
CA SER A 289 -21.37 6.39 -3.45
C SER A 289 -21.39 4.93 -2.98
N GLN A 290 -22.52 4.47 -2.45
CA GLN A 290 -22.70 3.05 -2.09
C GLN A 290 -22.42 2.13 -3.28
N ASN A 291 -22.90 2.49 -4.47
CA ASN A 291 -22.70 1.68 -5.69
C ASN A 291 -21.21 1.53 -6.02
N ASP A 292 -20.41 2.58 -5.84
CA ASP A 292 -18.95 2.51 -6.12
C ASP A 292 -18.26 1.56 -5.14
N ILE A 293 -18.68 1.56 -3.86
CA ILE A 293 -18.16 0.65 -2.83
C ILE A 293 -18.59 -0.80 -3.16
N ILE A 294 -19.85 -1.01 -3.56
CA ILE A 294 -20.38 -2.33 -3.93
C ILE A 294 -19.66 -2.89 -5.15
N ASP A 295 -19.43 -2.10 -6.20
CA ASP A 295 -18.73 -2.53 -7.41
C ASP A 295 -17.31 -3.02 -7.09
N PHE A 296 -16.56 -2.24 -6.30
CA PHE A 296 -15.22 -2.64 -5.86
C PHE A 296 -15.25 -3.88 -4.97
N THR A 297 -16.18 -3.93 -4.01
CA THR A 297 -16.34 -5.05 -3.09
C THR A 297 -16.65 -6.33 -3.86
N SER A 298 -17.55 -6.28 -4.83
CA SER A 298 -17.94 -7.43 -5.66
C SER A 298 -16.74 -8.00 -6.43
N VAL A 299 -15.89 -7.13 -7.00
CA VAL A 299 -14.66 -7.57 -7.68
C VAL A 299 -13.66 -8.18 -6.69
N LEU A 300 -13.56 -7.65 -5.46
CA LEU A 300 -12.71 -8.25 -4.42
C LEU A 300 -13.18 -9.65 -4.04
N ILE A 301 -14.49 -9.85 -3.83
CA ILE A 301 -15.05 -11.16 -3.51
C ILE A 301 -14.86 -12.13 -4.68
N GLN A 302 -15.05 -11.69 -5.92
CA GLN A 302 -14.78 -12.54 -7.10
C GLN A 302 -13.32 -13.04 -7.12
N LEU A 303 -12.34 -12.19 -6.77
CA LEU A 303 -10.95 -12.62 -6.69
C LEU A 303 -10.68 -13.66 -5.60
N VAL A 304 -11.46 -13.65 -4.52
CA VAL A 304 -11.35 -14.65 -3.45
C VAL A 304 -11.92 -16.00 -3.91
N GLU A 305 -13.04 -16.00 -4.63
CA GLU A 305 -13.69 -17.22 -5.14
C GLU A 305 -12.88 -17.94 -6.23
N GLU A 306 -11.98 -17.22 -6.91
CA GLU A 306 -11.09 -17.79 -7.94
C GLU A 306 -9.84 -18.50 -7.36
N GLU A 307 -9.62 -18.49 -6.04
CA GLU A 307 -8.52 -19.22 -5.34
C GLU A 307 -8.98 -20.53 -4.68
#